data_AF-A0A946X1I4-F1
#
_entry.id   AF-A0A946X1I4-F1
#
_cell.length_a   1.000
_cell.length_b   1.000
_cell.length_c   1.000
_cell.angle_alpha   90.00
_cell.angle_beta   90.00
_cell.angle_gamma   90.00
#
_symmetry.space_group_name_H-M   'P 1'
#
loop_
_entity.id
_entity.type
_entity.pdbx_description
1 polymer ?
#
loop_
_entity_poly.entity_id
_entity_poly.type
_entity_poly.pdbx_seq_one_letter_code
_entity_poly.pdbx_strand_id
1 'polypeptide(L)'
;MKRQLLACALVLGVATLASAQMEVTGDAALVIGQNVIAGGAHNDSTGSSDLTLIVQVLVDGSVVFDEGDAIKAIQPTGNIPSDADPTGWTKPGFSAAGWEDGTNGVGYGDGDDNTTIGDGSNATVYMIGSFDVSGAPGMLEIGVDYDDACVIYINGSEVARTTGTDIASPALYDDWSDQGSGQSHEASKADPPAYEMLEIAFTATAVEAEGKLATAWGSLKSVR
;
A
#
# COMPACT_ATOMS: atom_id res chain seq x y z
N MET A 1 -16.55 30.24 -58.39
CA MET A 1 -16.83 29.68 -57.05
C MET A 1 -15.95 28.46 -56.83
N LYS A 2 -15.40 28.30 -55.62
CA LYS A 2 -14.42 27.27 -55.13
C LYS A 2 -12.96 27.71 -55.29
N ARG A 3 -12.08 27.64 -54.29
CA ARG A 3 -12.14 27.25 -52.86
C ARG A 3 -10.93 27.93 -52.19
N GLN A 4 -11.13 28.68 -51.11
CA GLN A 4 -10.05 29.11 -50.21
C GLN A 4 -9.71 27.92 -49.29
N LEU A 5 -8.42 27.55 -49.24
CA LEU A 5 -7.89 26.58 -48.30
C LEU A 5 -7.68 27.29 -46.96
N LEU A 6 -8.47 26.91 -45.96
CA LEU A 6 -8.27 27.33 -44.57
C LEU A 6 -7.17 26.45 -43.97
N ALA A 7 -6.05 27.06 -43.57
CA ALA A 7 -5.03 26.40 -42.76
C ALA A 7 -5.59 26.18 -41.35
N CYS A 8 -5.71 24.91 -40.95
CA CYS A 8 -6.09 24.52 -39.61
C CYS A 8 -4.85 24.64 -38.71
N ALA A 9 -4.83 25.64 -37.83
CA ALA A 9 -3.81 25.76 -36.80
C ALA A 9 -4.08 24.69 -35.73
N LEU A 10 -3.19 23.71 -35.63
CA LEU A 10 -3.18 22.73 -34.55
C LEU A 10 -2.71 23.45 -33.28
N VAL A 11 -3.62 23.75 -32.38
CA VAL A 11 -3.28 24.15 -31.01
C VAL A 11 -2.83 22.87 -30.30
N LEU A 12 -1.52 22.74 -30.04
CA LEU A 12 -1.02 21.74 -29.11
C LEU A 12 -1.56 22.10 -27.73
N GLY A 13 -2.52 21.31 -27.24
CA GLY A 13 -2.91 21.33 -25.85
C GLY A 13 -1.70 20.96 -25.00
N VAL A 14 -1.43 21.80 -24.00
CA VAL A 14 -0.53 21.47 -22.90
C VAL A 14 -1.15 20.25 -22.22
N ALA A 15 -0.51 19.08 -22.36
CA ALA A 15 -0.81 17.97 -21.47
C ALA A 15 -0.48 18.46 -20.06
N THR A 16 -1.51 18.70 -19.26
CA THR A 16 -1.37 18.73 -17.81
C THR A 16 -0.82 17.37 -17.44
N LEU A 17 0.48 17.31 -17.11
CA LEU A 17 1.01 16.18 -16.35
C LEU A 17 0.16 16.15 -15.08
N ALA A 18 -0.66 15.11 -14.91
CA ALA A 18 -1.20 14.82 -13.59
C ALA A 18 0.01 14.75 -12.66
N SER A 19 0.07 15.60 -11.65
CA SER A 19 1.07 15.45 -10.60
C SER A 19 0.86 14.08 -9.99
N ALA A 20 1.94 13.31 -9.78
CA ALA A 20 1.90 12.14 -8.92
C ALA A 20 1.17 12.51 -7.62
N GLN A 21 0.11 11.76 -7.30
CA GLN A 21 -0.67 11.98 -6.09
C GLN A 21 -0.12 11.15 -4.93
N MET A 22 0.81 10.23 -5.20
CA MET A 22 1.61 9.52 -4.21
C MET A 22 3.03 10.10 -4.10
N GLU A 23 3.59 10.08 -2.89
CA GLU A 23 4.98 10.41 -2.62
C GLU A 23 5.69 9.28 -1.88
N VAL A 24 6.99 9.08 -2.17
CA VAL A 24 7.86 8.15 -1.43
C VAL A 24 8.30 8.82 -0.13
N THR A 25 8.00 8.22 1.01
CA THR A 25 8.27 8.80 2.35
C THR A 25 9.38 8.10 3.12
N GLY A 26 9.81 6.92 2.70
CA GLY A 26 10.85 6.17 3.40
C GLY A 26 11.37 4.95 2.65
N ASP A 27 12.38 4.33 3.24
CA ASP A 27 13.03 3.14 2.71
C ASP A 27 12.38 1.86 3.28
N ALA A 28 12.20 0.85 2.44
CA ALA A 28 11.75 -0.47 2.88
C ALA A 28 12.87 -1.24 3.59
N ALA A 29 12.52 -1.95 4.67
CA ALA A 29 13.43 -2.86 5.37
C ALA A 29 13.13 -4.32 4.98
N LEU A 30 13.57 -4.74 3.80
CA LEU A 30 13.31 -6.08 3.28
C LEU A 30 14.11 -7.16 4.00
N VAL A 31 13.52 -8.35 4.06
CA VAL A 31 14.18 -9.59 4.41
C VAL A 31 14.14 -10.57 3.23
N ILE A 32 15.19 -11.38 3.06
CA ILE A 32 15.19 -12.44 2.05
C ILE A 32 14.32 -13.59 2.54
N GLY A 33 13.15 -13.75 1.93
CA GLY A 33 12.05 -14.60 2.38
C GLY A 33 10.76 -13.79 2.45
N GLN A 34 9.90 -14.14 3.41
CA GLN A 34 8.59 -13.52 3.57
C GLN A 34 8.69 -12.12 4.17
N ASN A 35 8.01 -11.18 3.54
CA ASN A 35 7.83 -9.79 3.94
C ASN A 35 6.35 -9.49 4.13
N VAL A 36 6.05 -8.42 4.85
CA VAL A 36 4.70 -7.89 5.05
C VAL A 36 4.52 -6.65 4.19
N ILE A 37 3.41 -6.61 3.44
CA ILE A 37 2.86 -5.40 2.83
C ILE A 37 1.61 -5.03 3.62
N ALA A 38 1.46 -3.76 3.96
CA ALA A 38 0.34 -3.25 4.73
C ALA A 38 -0.11 -1.90 4.17
N GLY A 39 -1.40 -1.64 4.22
CA GLY A 39 -1.96 -0.40 3.68
C GLY A 39 -3.15 0.08 4.49
N GLY A 40 -3.22 1.39 4.71
CA GLY A 40 -4.43 2.05 5.19
C GLY A 40 -5.00 2.92 4.10
N ALA A 41 -6.25 2.69 3.71
CA ALA A 41 -7.01 3.62 2.88
C ALA A 41 -7.87 4.51 3.77
N HIS A 42 -7.98 5.78 3.37
CA HIS A 42 -8.58 6.86 4.13
C HIS A 42 -9.45 7.69 3.19
N ASN A 43 -10.74 7.76 3.50
CA ASN A 43 -11.70 8.60 2.78
C ASN A 43 -11.46 10.08 3.03
N ASP A 44 -12.11 10.93 2.24
CA ASP A 44 -12.17 12.37 2.43
C ASP A 44 -13.02 12.79 3.64
N SER A 45 -13.90 11.90 4.09
CA SER A 45 -14.88 12.18 5.13
C SER A 45 -15.45 10.91 5.76
N THR A 46 -16.04 11.08 6.96
CA THR A 46 -16.73 10.01 7.71
C THR A 46 -18.13 9.68 7.18
N GLY A 47 -18.45 10.10 5.95
CA GLY A 47 -19.71 9.80 5.28
C GLY A 47 -19.55 9.58 3.79
N SER A 48 -18.33 9.32 3.32
CA SER A 48 -18.06 8.95 1.93
C SER A 48 -18.82 7.68 1.56
N SER A 49 -19.22 7.59 0.30
CA SER A 49 -20.01 6.48 -0.25
C SER A 49 -19.20 5.22 -0.49
N ASP A 50 -17.91 5.40 -0.74
CA ASP A 50 -16.98 4.40 -1.22
C ASP A 50 -15.57 4.61 -0.67
N LEU A 51 -14.74 3.59 -0.86
CA LEU A 51 -13.32 3.54 -0.52
C LEU A 51 -12.74 2.39 -1.31
N THR A 52 -11.53 2.53 -1.83
CA THR A 52 -10.80 1.43 -2.47
C THR A 52 -9.32 1.47 -2.10
N LEU A 53 -8.71 0.30 -1.96
CA LEU A 53 -7.26 0.15 -1.92
C LEU A 53 -6.84 -1.17 -2.57
N ILE A 54 -6.07 -1.03 -3.64
CA ILE A 54 -5.41 -2.12 -4.34
C ILE A 54 -3.91 -1.82 -4.37
N VAL A 55 -3.09 -2.79 -3.95
CA VAL A 55 -1.63 -2.64 -3.90
C VAL A 55 -0.96 -3.73 -4.72
N GLN A 56 -0.02 -3.35 -5.59
CA GLN A 56 0.87 -4.26 -6.30
C GLN A 56 2.31 -4.08 -5.78
N VAL A 57 3.06 -5.17 -5.66
CA VAL A 57 4.51 -5.14 -5.35
C VAL A 57 5.26 -5.84 -6.46
N LEU A 58 6.31 -5.19 -6.97
CA LEU A 58 7.23 -5.78 -7.93
C LEU A 58 8.64 -5.80 -7.35
N VAL A 59 9.33 -6.91 -7.61
CA VAL A 59 10.75 -7.08 -7.29
C VAL A 59 11.48 -7.42 -8.58
N ASP A 60 12.47 -6.62 -8.94
CA ASP A 60 13.20 -6.75 -10.21
C ASP A 60 12.27 -6.82 -11.44
N GLY A 61 11.17 -6.06 -11.40
CA GLY A 61 10.14 -6.01 -12.45
C GLY A 61 9.20 -7.22 -12.49
N SER A 62 9.29 -8.15 -11.54
CA SER A 62 8.36 -9.28 -11.41
C SER A 62 7.32 -8.99 -10.33
N VAL A 63 6.03 -9.14 -10.64
CA VAL A 63 4.95 -9.03 -9.66
C VAL A 63 5.07 -10.16 -8.63
N VAL A 64 5.18 -9.78 -7.36
CA VAL A 64 5.26 -10.70 -6.21
C VAL A 64 4.07 -10.57 -5.26
N PHE A 65 3.22 -9.56 -5.46
CA PHE A 65 1.95 -9.35 -4.79
C PHE A 65 1.04 -8.49 -5.67
N ASP A 66 -0.23 -8.82 -5.80
CA ASP A 66 -1.21 -8.11 -6.62
C ASP A 66 -2.64 -8.30 -6.09
N GLU A 67 -3.64 -7.72 -6.77
CA GLU A 67 -5.07 -7.79 -6.41
C GLU A 67 -5.58 -9.22 -6.14
N GLY A 68 -5.01 -10.26 -6.77
CA GLY A 68 -5.43 -11.65 -6.58
C GLY A 68 -4.93 -12.32 -5.29
N ASP A 69 -4.03 -11.67 -4.54
CA ASP A 69 -3.36 -12.29 -3.40
C ASP A 69 -4.16 -12.20 -2.10
N ALA A 70 -3.96 -13.19 -1.23
CA ALA A 70 -4.66 -13.27 0.03
C ALA A 70 -4.17 -12.20 1.03
N ILE A 71 -5.13 -11.63 1.75
CA ILE A 71 -4.90 -10.62 2.78
C ILE A 71 -5.76 -10.87 4.02
N LYS A 72 -5.46 -10.12 5.07
CA LYS A 72 -6.36 -9.84 6.18
C LYS A 72 -6.79 -8.38 6.12
N ALA A 73 -8.04 -8.08 6.43
CA ALA A 73 -8.54 -6.70 6.44
C ALA A 73 -9.39 -6.39 7.69
N ILE A 74 -9.44 -5.11 8.07
CA ILE A 74 -10.32 -4.61 9.14
C ILE A 74 -10.75 -3.16 8.86
N GLN A 75 -11.96 -2.79 9.25
CA GLN A 75 -12.32 -1.40 9.50
C GLN A 75 -12.00 -1.08 10.98
N PRO A 76 -10.90 -0.36 11.29
CA PRO A 76 -10.45 -0.18 12.67
C PRO A 76 -11.39 0.76 13.45
N THR A 77 -11.58 0.47 14.74
CA THR A 77 -12.33 1.34 15.68
C THR A 77 -11.41 1.96 16.75
N GLY A 78 -10.10 1.92 16.52
CA GLY A 78 -9.07 2.43 17.40
C GLY A 78 -7.66 2.12 16.86
N ASN A 79 -6.64 2.77 17.41
CA ASN A 79 -5.25 2.53 17.06
C ASN A 79 -4.82 1.10 17.38
N ILE A 80 -4.07 0.46 16.47
CA ILE A 80 -3.70 -0.97 16.57
C ILE A 80 -2.17 -1.14 16.68
N PRO A 81 -1.64 -1.82 17.72
CA PRO A 81 -2.39 -2.44 18.82
C PRO A 81 -2.85 -1.46 19.91
N SER A 82 -2.36 -0.21 19.92
CA SER A 82 -2.72 0.77 20.95
C SER A 82 -2.36 2.20 20.54
N ASP A 83 -2.84 3.21 21.27
CA ASP A 83 -2.47 4.62 21.06
C ASP A 83 -0.96 4.90 21.19
N ALA A 84 -0.23 4.07 21.93
CA ALA A 84 1.23 4.20 22.07
C ALA A 84 2.03 3.60 20.90
N ASP A 85 1.38 2.78 20.06
CA ASP A 85 1.99 2.15 18.87
C ASP A 85 0.90 2.01 17.78
N PRO A 86 0.44 3.13 17.18
CA PRO A 86 -0.73 3.13 16.29
C PRO A 86 -0.51 2.37 14.98
N THR A 87 0.76 2.15 14.60
CA THR A 87 1.16 1.42 13.39
C THR A 87 1.83 0.09 13.71
N GLY A 88 1.71 -0.43 14.93
CA GLY A 88 2.30 -1.72 15.31
C GLY A 88 1.76 -2.89 14.48
N TRP A 89 0.56 -2.74 13.91
CA TRP A 89 -0.09 -3.71 13.03
C TRP A 89 0.63 -3.95 11.70
N THR A 90 1.46 -3.02 11.24
CA THR A 90 2.16 -3.11 9.94
C THR A 90 3.46 -3.93 10.00
N LYS A 91 3.87 -4.34 11.21
CA LYS A 91 5.17 -5.00 11.47
C LYS A 91 5.12 -6.51 11.24
N PRO A 92 6.23 -7.14 10.81
CA PRO A 92 6.34 -8.59 10.78
C PRO A 92 6.06 -9.21 12.15
N GLY A 93 5.32 -10.31 12.17
CA GLY A 93 4.94 -11.01 13.39
C GLY A 93 3.71 -10.43 14.12
N PHE A 94 3.10 -9.36 13.61
CA PHE A 94 1.79 -8.93 14.08
C PHE A 94 0.74 -10.04 13.86
N SER A 95 -0.13 -10.24 14.85
CA SER A 95 -1.22 -11.20 14.75
C SER A 95 -2.51 -10.49 14.36
N ALA A 96 -2.91 -10.61 13.09
CA ALA A 96 -4.19 -10.15 12.57
C ALA A 96 -5.36 -11.09 12.96
N ALA A 97 -5.32 -11.65 14.17
CA ALA A 97 -6.39 -12.49 14.67
C ALA A 97 -7.67 -11.65 14.85
N GLY A 98 -8.77 -12.09 14.24
CA GLY A 98 -10.03 -11.36 14.24
C GLY A 98 -10.20 -10.38 13.08
N TRP A 99 -9.18 -10.20 12.24
CA TRP A 99 -9.33 -9.53 10.95
C TRP A 99 -9.96 -10.50 9.95
N GLU A 100 -10.73 -9.94 9.02
CA GLU A 100 -11.42 -10.70 7.98
C GLU A 100 -10.41 -11.27 6.99
N ASP A 101 -10.60 -12.53 6.57
CA ASP A 101 -9.85 -13.10 5.46
C ASP A 101 -10.41 -12.55 4.15
N GLY A 102 -9.51 -12.14 3.25
CA GLY A 102 -9.91 -11.55 1.98
C GLY A 102 -8.86 -11.74 0.89
N THR A 103 -9.17 -11.16 -0.25
CA THR A 103 -8.31 -11.00 -1.43
C THR A 103 -8.02 -9.50 -1.63
N ASN A 104 -6.78 -9.15 -1.98
CA ASN A 104 -6.34 -7.77 -2.13
C ASN A 104 -7.24 -6.96 -3.11
N GLY A 105 -7.35 -5.66 -2.91
CA GLY A 105 -8.49 -4.88 -3.40
C GLY A 105 -9.59 -4.85 -2.36
N VAL A 106 -9.37 -4.04 -1.33
CA VAL A 106 -10.29 -3.83 -0.22
C VAL A 106 -11.07 -2.55 -0.43
N GLY A 107 -12.33 -2.54 -0.05
CA GLY A 107 -13.15 -1.35 -0.17
C GLY A 107 -14.63 -1.57 0.10
N TYR A 108 -15.44 -0.57 -0.25
CA TYR A 108 -16.89 -0.66 -0.21
C TYR A 108 -17.53 0.36 -1.16
N GLY A 109 -18.83 0.19 -1.41
CA GLY A 109 -19.69 1.26 -1.94
C GLY A 109 -20.06 1.15 -3.42
N ASP A 110 -19.20 0.60 -4.27
CA ASP A 110 -19.39 0.55 -5.72
C ASP A 110 -19.38 -0.87 -6.33
N GLY A 111 -18.85 -1.84 -5.58
CA GLY A 111 -18.97 -3.26 -5.89
C GLY A 111 -17.94 -3.78 -6.89
N ASP A 112 -16.78 -3.14 -6.98
CA ASP A 112 -15.63 -3.61 -7.76
C ASP A 112 -14.44 -4.07 -6.89
N ASP A 113 -14.55 -3.99 -5.56
CA ASP A 113 -13.55 -4.56 -4.64
C ASP A 113 -13.63 -6.09 -4.53
N ASN A 114 -12.46 -6.74 -4.47
CA ASN A 114 -12.36 -8.18 -4.21
C ASN A 114 -12.76 -8.55 -2.77
N THR A 115 -12.46 -7.66 -1.82
CA THR A 115 -12.86 -7.78 -0.41
C THR A 115 -13.68 -6.57 -0.01
N THR A 116 -15.00 -6.77 0.07
CA THR A 116 -15.87 -5.75 0.63
C THR A 116 -15.70 -5.68 2.14
N ILE A 117 -15.24 -4.54 2.66
CA ILE A 117 -15.07 -4.30 4.09
C ILE A 117 -15.31 -2.83 4.43
N GLY A 118 -15.93 -2.61 5.58
CA GLY A 118 -16.37 -1.28 6.00
C GLY A 118 -17.84 -1.01 5.67
N ASP A 119 -18.36 0.05 6.28
CA ASP A 119 -19.78 0.40 6.22
C ASP A 119 -20.01 1.93 6.13
N GLY A 120 -18.95 2.69 5.83
CA GLY A 120 -18.98 4.16 5.80
C GLY A 120 -19.03 4.83 7.19
N SER A 121 -19.05 4.08 8.29
CA SER A 121 -19.11 4.66 9.65
C SER A 121 -17.76 5.16 10.17
N ASN A 122 -16.65 4.70 9.57
CA ASN A 122 -15.29 5.15 9.83
C ASN A 122 -14.60 5.44 8.50
N ALA A 123 -13.73 6.43 8.48
CA ALA A 123 -13.07 6.89 7.27
C ALA A 123 -11.95 5.95 6.78
N THR A 124 -11.65 4.86 7.49
CA THR A 124 -10.43 4.09 7.26
C THR A 124 -10.68 2.59 7.13
N VAL A 125 -9.94 1.94 6.23
CA VAL A 125 -9.80 0.47 6.14
C VAL A 125 -8.33 0.12 6.16
N TYR A 126 -7.97 -0.93 6.90
CA TYR A 126 -6.62 -1.50 6.93
C TYR A 126 -6.58 -2.86 6.25
N MET A 127 -5.50 -3.12 5.52
CA MET A 127 -5.17 -4.42 4.94
C MET A 127 -3.74 -4.82 5.29
N ILE A 128 -3.51 -6.12 5.46
CA ILE A 128 -2.18 -6.72 5.62
C ILE A 128 -2.08 -7.98 4.78
N GLY A 129 -1.03 -8.04 3.96
CA GLY A 129 -0.67 -9.16 3.11
C GLY A 129 0.79 -9.57 3.32
N SER A 130 1.21 -10.60 2.60
CA SER A 130 2.60 -11.07 2.61
C SER A 130 3.10 -11.39 1.22
N PHE A 131 4.37 -11.12 0.97
CA PHE A 131 5.03 -11.42 -0.30
C PHE A 131 6.44 -11.96 -0.06
N ASP A 132 6.96 -12.76 -0.99
CA ASP A 132 8.28 -13.37 -0.88
C ASP A 132 9.31 -12.64 -1.74
N VAL A 133 10.48 -12.35 -1.15
CA VAL A 133 11.65 -11.83 -1.85
C VAL A 133 12.69 -12.94 -1.95
N SER A 134 13.06 -13.32 -3.17
CA SER A 134 14.08 -14.34 -3.42
C SER A 134 15.44 -13.72 -3.76
N GLY A 135 16.51 -14.23 -3.16
CA GLY A 135 17.87 -13.74 -3.44
C GLY A 135 18.09 -12.30 -2.96
N ALA A 136 19.04 -11.59 -3.57
CA ALA A 136 19.27 -10.18 -3.27
C ALA A 136 18.58 -9.34 -4.37
N PRO A 137 17.50 -8.61 -4.05
CA PRO A 137 16.78 -7.81 -5.05
C PRO A 137 17.64 -6.62 -5.50
N GLY A 138 17.51 -6.23 -6.77
CA GLY A 138 18.11 -5.03 -7.34
C GLY A 138 17.17 -3.82 -7.37
N MET A 139 15.86 -4.06 -7.44
CA MET A 139 14.81 -3.03 -7.53
C MET A 139 13.54 -3.46 -6.80
N LEU A 140 12.87 -2.50 -6.17
CA LEU A 140 11.57 -2.65 -5.52
C LEU A 140 10.65 -1.55 -6.04
N GLU A 141 9.48 -1.94 -6.50
CA GLU A 141 8.44 -1.01 -6.94
C GLU A 141 7.12 -1.37 -6.24
N ILE A 142 6.32 -0.34 -5.94
CA ILE A 142 4.94 -0.50 -5.52
C ILE A 142 4.02 0.18 -6.53
N GLY A 143 2.88 -0.45 -6.81
CA GLY A 143 1.77 0.13 -7.54
C GLY A 143 0.60 0.31 -6.60
N VAL A 144 -0.10 1.44 -6.67
CA VAL A 144 -1.27 1.68 -5.82
C VAL A 144 -2.41 2.27 -6.65
N ASP A 145 -3.61 1.74 -6.44
CA ASP A 145 -4.89 2.28 -6.94
C ASP A 145 -5.81 2.41 -5.73
N TYR A 146 -6.39 3.59 -5.50
CA TYR A 146 -7.01 3.91 -4.20
C TYR A 146 -8.08 4.98 -4.29
N ASP A 147 -8.89 5.10 -3.25
CA ASP A 147 -9.93 6.12 -3.09
C ASP A 147 -10.21 6.30 -1.59
N ASP A 148 -10.08 7.48 -0.97
CA ASP A 148 -9.60 8.77 -1.50
C ASP A 148 -8.09 8.98 -1.33
N ALA A 149 -7.49 8.32 -0.34
CA ALA A 149 -6.09 8.44 0.00
C ALA A 149 -5.59 7.16 0.64
N CYS A 150 -4.27 6.98 0.65
CA CYS A 150 -3.69 5.84 1.32
C CYS A 150 -2.31 6.12 1.94
N VAL A 151 -1.90 5.20 2.82
CA VAL A 151 -0.55 5.10 3.37
C VAL A 151 -0.10 3.65 3.30
N ILE A 152 1.07 3.40 2.74
CA ILE A 152 1.62 2.08 2.46
C ILE A 152 2.85 1.80 3.32
N TYR A 153 2.91 0.60 3.87
CA TYR A 153 3.97 0.12 4.74
C TYR A 153 4.57 -1.19 4.25
N ILE A 154 5.89 -1.33 4.34
CA ILE A 154 6.59 -2.60 4.16
C ILE A 154 7.38 -2.92 5.42
N ASN A 155 7.09 -4.08 6.03
CA ASN A 155 7.72 -4.54 7.27
C ASN A 155 7.73 -3.50 8.41
N GLY A 156 6.69 -2.69 8.52
CA GLY A 156 6.59 -1.65 9.56
C GLY A 156 7.13 -0.28 9.16
N SER A 157 7.88 -0.17 8.07
CA SER A 157 8.34 1.12 7.54
C SER A 157 7.28 1.70 6.62
N GLU A 158 6.91 2.97 6.84
CA GLU A 158 6.13 3.72 5.85
C GLU A 158 7.00 3.98 4.62
N VAL A 159 6.51 3.62 3.45
CA VAL A 159 7.26 3.75 2.19
C VAL A 159 6.63 4.74 1.21
N ALA A 160 5.31 4.90 1.26
CA ALA A 160 4.60 5.87 0.44
C ALA A 160 3.27 6.29 1.05
N ARG A 161 2.77 7.46 0.64
CA ARG A 161 1.43 7.96 0.99
C ARG A 161 0.90 8.93 -0.07
N THR A 162 -0.39 9.20 -0.02
CA THR A 162 -1.00 10.28 -0.81
C THR A 162 -0.50 11.64 -0.33
N THR A 163 0.05 12.44 -1.24
CA THR A 163 0.61 13.77 -0.94
C THR A 163 -0.48 14.81 -0.71
N GLY A 164 -0.17 15.84 0.09
CA GLY A 164 -1.05 16.97 0.33
C GLY A 164 -2.27 16.70 1.21
N THR A 165 -2.43 15.49 1.76
CA THR A 165 -3.55 15.11 2.65
C THR A 165 -3.35 15.63 4.07
N ASP A 166 -4.41 15.58 4.88
CA ASP A 166 -4.36 15.87 6.32
C ASP A 166 -4.07 14.62 7.20
N ILE A 167 -3.72 13.48 6.58
CA ILE A 167 -3.41 12.23 7.29
C ILE A 167 -2.12 12.41 8.11
N ALA A 168 -2.16 12.07 9.39
CA ALA A 168 -1.03 12.26 10.28
C ALA A 168 0.17 11.34 9.93
N SER A 169 1.31 11.62 10.56
CA SER A 169 2.48 10.73 10.54
C SER A 169 2.94 10.49 11.98
N PRO A 170 2.76 9.28 12.54
CA PRO A 170 2.11 8.11 11.93
C PRO A 170 0.61 8.33 11.66
N ALA A 171 0.05 7.62 10.68
CA ALA A 171 -1.38 7.64 10.40
C ALA A 171 -2.18 7.01 11.55
N LEU A 172 -3.34 7.58 11.85
CA LEU A 172 -4.28 7.12 12.88
C LEU A 172 -5.52 6.46 12.25
N TYR A 173 -6.27 5.71 13.05
CA TYR A 173 -7.46 5.00 12.57
C TYR A 173 -8.61 5.93 12.17
N ASP A 174 -8.69 7.12 12.76
CA ASP A 174 -9.72 8.13 12.54
C ASP A 174 -9.23 9.33 11.71
N ASP A 175 -8.05 9.21 11.11
CA ASP A 175 -7.60 10.16 10.07
C ASP A 175 -8.41 9.98 8.79
N TRP A 176 -8.65 11.08 8.10
CA TRP A 176 -9.26 11.14 6.78
C TRP A 176 -8.53 12.19 5.94
N SER A 177 -8.58 12.07 4.62
CA SER A 177 -7.70 12.79 3.69
C SER A 177 -7.96 14.30 3.63
N ASP A 178 -9.20 14.74 3.83
CA ASP A 178 -9.62 16.14 3.80
C ASP A 178 -10.20 16.66 5.14
N GLN A 179 -9.34 17.29 5.94
CA GLN A 179 -9.72 18.15 7.08
C GLN A 179 -9.53 19.65 6.74
N GLY A 180 -9.55 19.99 5.45
CA GLY A 180 -9.27 21.32 4.92
C GLY A 180 -8.23 21.33 3.80
N SER A 181 -7.59 20.19 3.49
CA SER A 181 -6.64 20.04 2.38
C SER A 181 -7.30 20.08 0.99
N GLY A 182 -8.57 19.69 0.89
CA GLY A 182 -9.30 19.52 -0.36
C GLY A 182 -8.75 18.40 -1.26
N GLN A 183 -7.99 17.44 -0.71
CA GLN A 183 -7.47 16.30 -1.46
C GLN A 183 -8.50 15.18 -1.54
N SER A 184 -8.64 14.63 -2.75
CA SER A 184 -9.42 13.43 -3.05
C SER A 184 -8.79 12.76 -4.29
N HIS A 185 -9.02 11.47 -4.45
CA HIS A 185 -8.55 10.66 -5.56
C HIS A 185 -9.57 9.54 -5.80
N GLU A 186 -9.79 9.17 -7.05
CA GLU A 186 -10.75 8.12 -7.40
C GLU A 186 -9.99 6.92 -7.93
N ALA A 187 -10.36 5.73 -7.46
CA ALA A 187 -9.79 4.50 -7.97
C ALA A 187 -10.15 4.32 -9.46
N SER A 188 -9.31 3.60 -10.19
CA SER A 188 -9.42 3.50 -11.64
C SER A 188 -10.65 2.72 -12.14
N LYS A 189 -11.17 1.80 -11.31
CA LYS A 189 -12.28 0.87 -11.64
C LYS A 189 -11.99 0.04 -12.91
N ALA A 190 -10.71 -0.28 -13.13
CA ALA A 190 -10.19 -0.97 -14.31
C ALA A 190 -9.67 -2.37 -13.98
N ASP A 191 -9.67 -3.26 -14.99
CA ASP A 191 -9.08 -4.61 -14.92
C ASP A 191 -8.08 -4.78 -16.09
N PRO A 192 -6.76 -4.83 -15.82
CA PRO A 192 -6.14 -4.67 -14.50
C PRO A 192 -6.22 -3.21 -13.98
N PRO A 193 -6.06 -2.99 -12.67
CA PRO A 193 -6.06 -1.66 -12.06
C PRO A 193 -5.00 -0.72 -12.65
N ALA A 194 -5.31 0.57 -12.74
CA ALA A 194 -4.38 1.58 -13.24
C ALA A 194 -3.49 2.13 -12.12
N TYR A 195 -2.45 1.37 -11.76
CA TYR A 195 -1.56 1.70 -10.66
C TYR A 195 -0.74 2.99 -10.86
N GLU A 196 -0.67 3.81 -9.82
CA GLU A 196 0.40 4.79 -9.63
C GLU A 196 1.66 4.06 -9.13
N MET A 197 2.70 4.02 -9.97
CA MET A 197 3.93 3.25 -9.71
C MET A 197 5.00 4.10 -9.03
N LEU A 198 5.59 3.58 -7.95
CA LEU A 198 6.69 4.20 -7.21
C LEU A 198 7.86 3.23 -7.04
N GLU A 199 9.08 3.68 -7.37
CA GLU A 199 10.33 2.98 -7.03
C GLU A 199 10.69 3.28 -5.57
N ILE A 200 10.85 2.24 -4.77
CA ILE A 200 11.08 2.34 -3.33
C ILE A 200 12.53 1.95 -3.03
N ALA A 201 13.28 2.85 -2.41
CA ALA A 201 14.60 2.53 -1.89
C ALA A 201 14.48 1.50 -0.76
N PHE A 202 15.45 0.60 -0.62
CA PHE A 202 15.38 -0.45 0.39
C PHE A 202 16.74 -0.86 0.93
N THR A 203 16.71 -1.47 2.10
CA THR A 203 17.77 -2.35 2.60
C THR A 203 17.25 -3.78 2.56
N ALA A 204 18.13 -4.74 2.23
CA ALA A 204 17.78 -6.15 2.21
C ALA A 204 18.69 -6.92 3.15
N THR A 205 18.10 -7.61 4.13
CA THR A 205 18.81 -8.46 5.08
C THR A 205 18.50 -9.92 4.84
N ALA A 206 19.51 -10.80 4.93
CA ALA A 206 19.24 -12.23 4.91
C ALA A 206 18.49 -12.60 6.20
N VAL A 207 17.42 -13.38 6.10
CA VAL A 207 16.83 -14.00 7.29
C VAL A 207 17.91 -14.91 7.87
N GLU A 208 18.42 -14.56 9.06
CA GLU A 208 19.12 -15.50 9.91
C GLU A 208 18.09 -16.59 10.22
N ALA A 209 18.12 -17.68 9.43
CA ALA A 209 17.30 -18.84 9.72
C ALA A 209 17.51 -19.14 11.21
N GLU A 210 16.43 -19.13 12.00
CA GLU A 210 16.48 -19.41 13.44
C GLU A 210 17.15 -20.79 13.75
N GLY A 211 17.47 -21.59 12.74
CA GLY A 211 18.27 -22.81 12.79
C GLY A 211 19.80 -22.69 12.62
N LYS A 212 20.41 -21.55 12.27
CA LYS A 212 21.89 -21.48 12.12
C LYS A 212 22.66 -21.44 13.45
N LEU A 213 21.98 -21.15 14.56
CA LEU A 213 22.58 -21.23 15.89
C LEU A 213 22.82 -22.69 16.34
N ALA A 214 22.07 -23.67 15.82
CA ALA A 214 22.31 -25.08 16.18
C ALA A 214 23.66 -25.61 15.67
N THR A 215 24.18 -25.08 14.55
CA THR A 215 25.43 -25.54 13.94
C THR A 215 26.67 -24.92 14.60
N ALA A 216 26.56 -23.68 15.09
CA ALA A 216 27.66 -23.01 15.81
C ALA A 216 27.92 -23.62 17.20
N TRP A 217 26.86 -24.02 17.93
CA TRP A 217 27.00 -24.65 19.25
C TRP A 217 27.38 -26.15 19.19
N GLY A 218 27.01 -26.84 18.11
CA GLY A 218 27.44 -28.24 17.87
C GLY A 218 28.94 -28.36 17.61
N SER A 219 29.54 -27.37 16.95
CA SER A 219 30.96 -27.36 16.61
C SER A 219 31.87 -27.05 17.81
N LEU A 220 31.34 -26.40 18.86
CA LEU A 220 32.05 -26.11 20.12
C LEU A 220 32.03 -27.27 21.11
N LYS A 221 31.09 -28.23 21.00
CA LYS A 221 31.02 -29.41 21.87
C LYS A 221 31.84 -30.60 21.38
N SER A 222 32.34 -30.57 20.14
CA SER A 222 33.16 -31.65 19.56
C SER A 222 34.68 -31.50 19.80
N VAL A 223 35.12 -30.49 20.57
CA VAL A 223 36.54 -30.26 20.89
C VAL A 223 36.81 -30.51 22.38
N ARG A 224 36.32 -31.62 22.92
CA ARG A 224 36.78 -32.21 24.18
C ARG A 224 36.93 -33.72 24.04
#